data_AF-A0AA42YS69-F1
#
_entry.id   AF-A0AA42YS69-F1
#
_cell.length_a   1.000
_cell.length_b   1.000
_cell.length_c   1.000
_cell.angle_alpha   90.00
_cell.angle_beta   90.00
_cell.angle_gamma   90.00
#
_symmetry.space_group_name_H-M   'P 1'
#
loop_
_entity.id
_entity.type
_entity.pdbx_description
1 polymer ?
#
loop_
_entity_poly.entity_id
_entity_poly.type
_entity_poly.pdbx_seq_one_letter_code
_entity_poly.pdbx_strand_id
1 'polypeptide(L)'
;MDAPRIPDEFELFENIYKYRSSIEHLEREYLDLRICLRDAEADLRSDSKNRELKEKIDYLKGRLKDLEDRYPWISSGRPSEILFINQTGGI
;
A
#
# COMPACT_ATOMS: atom_id res chain seq x y z
N MET A 1 25.18 -27.39 8.27
CA MET A 1 24.16 -26.36 8.04
C MET A 1 22.85 -26.96 8.49
N ASP A 2 22.19 -26.36 9.48
CA ASP A 2 20.88 -26.82 9.91
C ASP A 2 19.86 -26.53 8.81
N ALA A 3 19.00 -27.51 8.53
CA ALA A 3 17.93 -27.35 7.57
C ALA A 3 16.98 -26.22 8.02
N PRO A 4 16.46 -25.40 7.09
CA PRO A 4 15.51 -24.35 7.45
C PRO A 4 14.30 -24.98 8.17
N ARG A 5 14.04 -24.53 9.39
CA ARG A 5 12.86 -24.92 10.15
C ARG A 5 11.64 -24.36 9.43
N ILE A 6 10.84 -25.24 8.84
CA ILE A 6 9.50 -24.89 8.36
C ILE A 6 8.65 -24.59 9.61
N PRO A 7 8.10 -23.37 9.75
CA PRO A 7 7.21 -23.04 10.86
C PRO A 7 6.02 -24.00 10.89
N ASP A 8 5.53 -24.29 12.10
CA ASP A 8 4.26 -25.01 12.23
C ASP A 8 3.13 -24.17 11.60
N GLU A 9 2.10 -24.82 11.05
CA GLU A 9 1.02 -24.18 10.31
C GLU A 9 0.36 -23.05 11.14
N PHE A 10 0.18 -23.31 12.43
CA PHE A 10 -0.38 -22.34 13.38
C PHE A 10 0.49 -21.08 13.55
N GLU A 11 1.81 -21.24 13.64
CA GLU A 11 2.76 -20.13 13.77
C GLU A 11 2.80 -19.28 12.49
N LEU A 12 2.73 -19.93 11.32
CA LEU A 12 2.63 -19.24 10.03
C LEU A 12 1.36 -18.38 9.95
N PHE A 13 0.21 -18.93 10.34
CA PHE A 13 -1.06 -18.19 10.37
C PHE A 13 -1.00 -17.00 11.32
N GLU A 14 -0.45 -17.15 12.51
CA GLU A 14 -0.34 -16.06 13.48
C GLU A 14 0.56 -14.93 12.97
N ASN A 15 1.68 -15.28 12.31
CA ASN A 15 2.59 -14.31 11.72
C ASN A 15 1.97 -13.55 10.55
N ILE A 16 1.26 -14.25 9.66
CA ILE A 16 0.53 -13.64 8.54
C ILE A 16 -0.56 -12.69 9.08
N TYR A 17 -1.31 -13.11 10.09
CA TYR A 17 -2.36 -12.29 10.70
C TYR A 17 -1.79 -11.00 11.29
N LYS A 18 -0.74 -11.10 12.11
CA LYS A 18 -0.05 -9.94 12.70
C LYS A 18 0.49 -9.00 11.63
N TYR A 19 1.11 -9.57 10.59
CA TYR A 19 1.62 -8.81 9.46
C TYR A 19 0.49 -8.04 8.78
N ARG A 20 -0.62 -8.70 8.43
CA ARG A 20 -1.76 -8.07 7.76
C ARG A 20 -2.35 -6.93 8.59
N SER A 21 -2.57 -7.15 9.89
CA SER A 21 -3.03 -6.10 10.80
C SER A 21 -2.07 -4.91 10.87
N SER A 22 -0.77 -5.16 10.74
CA SER A 22 0.24 -4.10 10.79
C SER A 22 0.26 -3.21 9.54
N ILE A 23 -0.24 -3.67 8.39
CA ILE A 23 -0.13 -2.95 7.11
C ILE A 23 -1.48 -2.51 6.51
N GLU A 24 -2.61 -3.03 7.02
CA GLU A 24 -3.95 -2.69 6.51
C GLU A 24 -4.20 -1.17 6.49
N HIS A 25 -3.66 -0.45 7.47
CA HIS A 25 -3.77 1.00 7.53
C HIS A 25 -3.09 1.71 6.35
N LEU A 26 -2.00 1.14 5.81
CA LEU A 26 -1.29 1.67 4.63
C LEU A 26 -2.14 1.45 3.37
N GLU A 27 -2.71 0.25 3.20
CA GLU A 27 -3.60 -0.06 2.08
C GLU A 27 -4.82 0.87 2.07
N ARG A 28 -5.39 1.11 3.25
CA ARG A 28 -6.50 2.05 3.42
C ARG A 28 -6.09 3.48 3.06
N GLU A 29 -4.98 3.97 3.63
CA GLU A 29 -4.46 5.30 3.30
C GLU A 29 -4.25 5.47 1.79
N TYR A 30 -3.65 4.48 1.14
CA TYR A 30 -3.39 4.51 -0.29
C TYR A 30 -4.68 4.57 -1.12
N LEU A 31 -5.70 3.79 -0.78
CA LEU A 31 -6.99 3.83 -1.47
C LEU A 31 -7.72 5.16 -1.24
N ASP A 32 -7.72 5.67 -0.02
CA ASP A 32 -8.35 6.94 0.33
C ASP A 32 -7.70 8.11 -0.42
N LEU A 33 -6.36 8.12 -0.53
CA LEU A 33 -5.62 9.10 -1.30
C LEU A 33 -5.95 9.04 -2.80
N ARG A 34 -6.13 7.84 -3.38
CA ARG A 34 -6.53 7.69 -4.79
C ARG A 34 -7.94 8.21 -5.04
N ILE A 35 -8.87 7.99 -4.12
CA ILE A 35 -10.22 8.55 -4.19
C ILE A 35 -10.15 10.08 -4.13
N CYS A 36 -9.44 10.62 -3.14
CA CYS A 36 -9.26 12.06 -2.98
C CYS A 36 -8.62 12.71 -4.22
N LEU A 37 -7.63 12.04 -4.84
CA LEU A 37 -6.99 12.53 -6.05
C LEU A 37 -7.96 12.52 -7.24
N ARG A 38 -8.67 11.42 -7.46
CA ARG A 38 -9.68 11.31 -8.52
C ARG A 38 -10.72 12.43 -8.42
N ASP A 39 -11.20 12.68 -7.21
CA ASP A 39 -12.25 13.67 -6.96
C ASP A 39 -11.68 15.10 -7.16
N ALA A 40 -10.48 15.40 -6.63
CA ALA A 40 -9.83 16.69 -6.87
C ALA A 40 -9.52 16.94 -8.36
N GLU A 41 -9.11 15.92 -9.11
CA GLU A 41 -8.92 16.03 -10.57
C GLU A 41 -10.24 16.24 -11.31
N ALA A 42 -11.36 15.68 -10.82
CA ALA A 42 -12.68 15.95 -11.36
C ALA A 42 -13.15 17.39 -11.11
N ASP A 43 -12.90 17.90 -9.90
CA ASP A 43 -13.19 19.29 -9.54
C ASP A 43 -12.34 20.26 -10.37
N LEU A 44 -11.05 19.97 -10.58
CA LEU A 44 -10.17 20.80 -11.39
C LEU A 44 -10.59 20.82 -12.87
N ARG A 45 -11.16 19.72 -13.39
CA ARG A 45 -11.75 19.73 -14.75
C ARG A 45 -12.93 20.71 -14.85
N SER A 46 -13.67 20.89 -13.77
CA SER A 46 -14.80 21.83 -13.69
C SER A 46 -14.33 23.28 -13.48
N ASP A 47 -13.24 23.49 -12.74
CA ASP A 47 -12.59 24.80 -12.54
C ASP A 47 -11.07 24.74 -12.76
N SER A 48 -10.66 24.80 -14.03
CA SER A 48 -9.25 24.65 -14.45
C SER A 48 -8.28 25.74 -13.94
N LYS A 49 -8.81 26.84 -13.40
CA LYS A 49 -8.00 27.95 -12.88
C LYS A 49 -7.86 27.92 -11.36
N ASN A 50 -8.54 27.00 -10.68
CA ASN A 50 -8.44 26.84 -9.24
C ASN A 50 -7.02 26.41 -8.84
N ARG A 51 -6.30 27.33 -8.20
CA ARG A 51 -4.92 27.11 -7.75
C ARG A 51 -4.82 26.16 -6.57
N GLU A 52 -5.76 26.24 -5.63
CA GLU A 52 -5.79 25.37 -4.45
C GLU A 52 -5.98 23.90 -4.85
N LEU A 53 -6.84 23.64 -5.84
CA LEU A 53 -7.02 22.29 -6.38
C LEU A 53 -5.74 21.75 -7.04
N LYS A 54 -4.97 22.59 -7.74
CA LYS A 54 -3.68 22.19 -8.32
C LYS A 54 -2.68 21.82 -7.23
N GLU A 55 -2.53 22.67 -6.21
CA GLU A 55 -1.63 22.43 -5.09
C GLU A 55 -2.02 21.16 -4.32
N LYS A 56 -3.33 20.92 -4.12
CA LYS A 56 -3.86 19.68 -3.53
C LYS A 56 -3.53 18.44 -4.37
N ILE A 57 -3.73 18.50 -5.68
CA ILE A 57 -3.42 17.39 -6.59
C ILE A 57 -1.92 17.07 -6.56
N ASP A 58 -1.06 18.09 -6.58
CA ASP A 58 0.39 17.90 -6.54
C ASP A 58 0.82 17.25 -5.21
N TYR A 59 0.27 17.68 -4.09
CA TYR A 59 0.49 17.05 -2.79
C TYR A 59 0.04 15.57 -2.79
N LEU A 60 -1.18 15.28 -3.26
CA LEU A 60 -1.72 13.93 -3.29
C LEU A 60 -0.89 12.99 -4.16
N LYS A 61 -0.43 13.48 -5.34
CA LYS A 61 0.49 12.73 -6.21
C LYS A 61 1.83 12.47 -5.54
N GLY A 62 2.39 13.46 -4.84
CA GLY A 62 3.61 13.28 -4.06
C GLY A 62 3.47 12.22 -2.98
N ARG A 63 2.38 12.28 -2.19
CA ARG A 63 2.12 11.31 -1.12
C ARG A 63 1.90 9.89 -1.64
N LEU A 64 1.17 9.73 -2.74
CA LEU A 64 1.00 8.42 -3.39
C LEU A 64 2.34 7.86 -3.86
N LYS A 65 3.16 8.67 -4.52
CA LYS A 65 4.49 8.26 -4.96
C LYS A 65 5.38 7.84 -3.78
N ASP A 66 5.34 8.58 -2.67
CA ASP A 66 6.09 8.22 -1.46
C ASP A 66 5.67 6.87 -0.88
N LEU A 67 4.37 6.55 -0.92
CA LEU A 67 3.86 5.24 -0.49
C LEU A 67 4.29 4.13 -1.45
N GLU A 68 4.22 4.37 -2.75
CA GLU A 68 4.64 3.42 -3.79
C GLU A 68 6.16 3.12 -3.72
N ASP A 69 6.98 4.14 -3.47
CA ASP A 69 8.43 3.99 -3.34
C ASP A 69 8.82 3.21 -2.08
N ARG A 70 8.13 3.44 -0.96
CA ARG A 70 8.39 2.76 0.32
C ARG A 70 7.79 1.36 0.37
N TYR A 71 6.63 1.17 -0.25
CA TYR A 71 5.86 -0.06 -0.22
C TYR A 71 5.44 -0.47 -1.64
N PRO A 72 6.38 -0.95 -2.50
CA PRO A 72 6.09 -1.23 -3.91
C PRO A 72 4.94 -2.22 -4.17
N TRP A 73 4.61 -3.04 -3.17
CA TRP A 73 3.52 -3.99 -3.25
C TRP A 73 2.14 -3.33 -3.27
N ILE A 74 2.00 -2.12 -2.72
CA ILE A 74 0.72 -1.44 -2.57
C ILE A 74 0.09 -1.05 -3.92
N SER A 75 0.92 -0.79 -4.93
CA SER A 75 0.50 -0.51 -6.31
C SER A 75 0.50 -1.75 -7.21
N SER A 76 1.08 -2.86 -6.75
CA SER A 76 1.26 -4.08 -7.56
C SER A 76 -0.04 -4.88 -7.80
N GLY A 77 -1.09 -4.61 -7.02
CA GLY A 77 -2.33 -5.38 -7.04
C GLY A 77 -2.19 -6.81 -6.49
N ARG A 78 -1.02 -7.15 -5.93
CA ARG A 78 -0.77 -8.44 -5.26
C ARG A 78 -0.93 -8.28 -3.75
N PRO A 79 -1.51 -9.27 -3.06
CA PRO A 79 -1.50 -9.32 -1.60
C PRO A 79 -0.05 -9.26 -1.07
N SER A 80 0.17 -8.38 -0.11
CA SER A 80 1.44 -8.17 0.59
C SER A 80 1.96 -9.43 1.26
N GLU A 81 1.06 -10.33 1.68
CA GLU A 81 1.38 -11.62 2.30
C GLU A 81 2.22 -12.51 1.38
N ILE A 82 2.09 -12.38 0.06
CA ILE A 82 2.91 -13.14 -0.90
C ILE A 82 4.39 -12.76 -0.77
N LEU A 83 4.69 -11.48 -0.56
CA LEU A 83 6.07 -11.02 -0.37
C LEU A 83 6.60 -11.39 1.01
N PHE A 84 5.75 -11.35 2.03
CA PHE A 84 6.10 -11.77 3.39
C PHE A 84 6.48 -13.25 3.44
N ILE A 85 5.72 -14.13 2.78
CA ILE A 85 6.01 -15.57 2.70
C ILE A 85 7.35 -15.82 1.98
N ASN A 86 7.60 -15.13 0.87
CA ASN A 86 8.87 -15.27 0.12
C ASN A 86 10.10 -14.80 0.93
N GLN A 87 9.94 -13.83 1.83
CA GLN A 87 11.02 -13.34 2.70
C GLN A 87 11.29 -14.24 3.91
N THR A 88 10.28 -15.01 4.34
CA THR A 88 10.37 -15.90 5.51
C THR A 88 10.77 -17.33 5.15
N GLY A 89 11.14 -17.60 3.89
CA GLY A 89 11.57 -18.93 3.43
C GLY A 89 10.43 -19.91 3.22
N GLY A 90 9.20 -19.42 2.99
CA GLY A 90 8.09 -20.25 2.55
C GLY A 90 8.19 -20.56 1.06
N ILE A 91 8.54 -21.82 0.78
CA ILE A 91 8.76 -22.49 -0.53
C ILE A 91 10.16 -22.27 -1.14
#